data_AF-A0A9Q5HRS2-F1
#
_entry.id   AF-A0A9Q5HRS2-F1
#
_cell.length_a   1.000
_cell.length_b   1.000
_cell.length_c   1.000
_cell.angle_alpha   90.00
_cell.angle_beta   90.00
_cell.angle_gamma   90.00
#
_symmetry.space_group_name_H-M   'P 1'
#
loop_
_entity.id
_entity.type
_entity.pdbx_description
1 polymer ?
#
loop_
_entity_poly.entity_id
_entity_poly.type
_entity_poly.pdbx_seq_one_letter_code
_entity_poly.pdbx_strand_id
1 'polypeptide(L)'
;MAGTRYAYVKAFELPDPLLPNTFIVCRVDGHAFHRFTEVHGFEKPNDVRGLSLMDRAAIAVMNEYKDIVLAFGESDEYSFLLRRSTQLYNRRESKILTTLVSHFTAAYIFYWAEYFPGTALQYPPTFDGRLVLYPTEREARDYFAWRQADSEFVNLSEILCFVLTDSLPPKRI
;
A
#
# COMPACT_ATOMS: atom_id res chain seq x y z
N MET A 1 -35.41 -16.16 3.11
CA MET A 1 -34.59 -15.82 1.92
C MET A 1 -35.32 -16.33 0.68
N ALA A 2 -35.61 -15.47 -0.28
CA ALA A 2 -36.28 -15.88 -1.51
C ALA A 2 -35.37 -16.83 -2.30
N GLY A 3 -35.69 -18.13 -2.30
CA GLY A 3 -35.01 -19.14 -3.09
C GLY A 3 -35.35 -18.94 -4.56
N THR A 4 -34.59 -18.11 -5.25
CA THR A 4 -34.75 -17.93 -6.70
C THR A 4 -34.13 -19.12 -7.43
N ARG A 5 -34.61 -19.43 -8.64
CA ARG A 5 -33.98 -20.44 -9.53
C ARG A 5 -32.50 -20.16 -9.83
N TYR A 6 -32.03 -18.95 -9.55
CA TYR A 6 -30.67 -18.50 -9.80
C TYR A 6 -29.75 -18.67 -8.57
N ALA A 7 -30.26 -19.09 -7.40
CA ALA A 7 -29.46 -19.16 -6.17
C ALA A 7 -28.26 -20.12 -6.26
N TYR A 8 -28.29 -21.09 -7.18
CA TYR A 8 -27.20 -22.06 -7.39
C TYR A 8 -25.87 -21.38 -7.78
N VAL A 9 -25.89 -20.19 -8.39
CA VAL A 9 -24.66 -19.49 -8.82
C VAL A 9 -23.77 -19.10 -7.64
N LYS A 10 -24.33 -18.95 -6.43
CA LYS A 10 -23.55 -18.67 -5.21
C LYS A 10 -22.61 -19.81 -4.83
N ALA A 11 -22.91 -21.05 -5.25
CA ALA A 11 -22.06 -22.20 -4.95
C ALA A 11 -20.72 -22.18 -5.70
N PHE A 12 -20.56 -21.30 -6.70
CA PHE A 12 -19.29 -21.11 -7.41
C PHE A 12 -18.33 -20.14 -6.69
N GLU A 13 -18.80 -19.40 -5.69
CA GLU A 13 -17.92 -18.58 -4.86
C GLU A 13 -17.04 -19.49 -3.98
N LEU A 14 -15.72 -19.41 -4.16
CA LEU A 14 -14.78 -20.20 -3.36
C LEU A 14 -14.59 -19.53 -2.00
N PRO A 15 -14.63 -20.30 -0.89
CA PRO A 15 -14.27 -19.78 0.42
C PRO A 15 -12.77 -19.46 0.47
N ASP A 16 -12.44 -18.33 1.04
CA ASP A 16 -11.08 -17.78 1.12
C ASP A 16 -10.63 -17.43 2.56
N PRO A 17 -10.76 -18.36 3.53
CA PRO A 17 -10.36 -18.09 4.91
C PRO A 17 -8.83 -18.12 5.08
N LEU A 18 -8.27 -17.09 5.69
CA LEU A 18 -6.88 -17.05 6.11
C LEU A 18 -6.65 -17.91 7.35
N LEU A 19 -5.48 -18.55 7.44
CA LEU A 19 -5.09 -19.43 8.55
C LEU A 19 -5.29 -18.70 9.91
N PRO A 20 -5.95 -19.31 10.91
CA PRO A 20 -6.09 -18.72 12.24
C PRO A 20 -4.76 -18.58 12.98
N ASN A 21 -4.71 -17.67 13.96
CA ASN A 21 -3.54 -17.46 14.83
C ASN A 21 -2.24 -17.06 14.11
N THR A 22 -2.32 -16.58 12.87
CA THR A 22 -1.21 -15.99 12.12
C THR A 22 -1.38 -14.48 11.99
N PHE A 23 -0.26 -13.76 12.01
CA PHE A 23 -0.19 -12.37 11.61
C PHE A 23 -0.55 -12.24 10.13
N ILE A 24 -1.25 -11.17 9.77
CA ILE A 24 -1.57 -10.86 8.39
C ILE A 24 -0.84 -9.56 8.07
N VAL A 25 0.01 -9.59 7.06
CA VAL A 25 0.60 -8.38 6.49
C VAL A 25 -0.12 -8.09 5.19
N CYS A 26 -0.75 -6.92 5.11
CA CYS A 26 -1.30 -6.38 3.88
C CYS A 26 -0.32 -5.39 3.29
N ARG A 27 0.32 -5.72 2.16
CA ARG A 27 1.13 -4.76 1.42
C ARG A 27 0.31 -4.14 0.31
N VAL A 28 0.35 -2.82 0.21
CA VAL A 28 -0.27 -1.98 -0.80
C VAL A 28 0.85 -1.32 -1.59
N ASP A 29 0.74 -1.26 -2.91
CA ASP A 29 1.82 -0.83 -3.81
C ASP A 29 1.26 -0.04 -4.99
N GLY A 30 1.90 1.08 -5.33
CA GLY A 30 1.45 2.02 -6.34
C GLY A 30 1.55 1.46 -7.76
N HIS A 31 0.41 1.32 -8.46
CA HIS A 31 0.44 0.81 -9.82
C HIS A 31 1.02 1.86 -10.79
N ALA A 32 2.14 1.52 -11.43
CA ALA A 32 2.85 2.37 -12.40
C ALA A 32 3.16 3.78 -11.84
N PHE A 33 3.58 3.83 -10.57
CA PHE A 33 3.72 5.09 -9.84
C PHE A 33 4.84 6.00 -10.38
N HIS A 34 5.82 5.45 -11.10
CA HIS A 34 6.80 6.26 -11.83
C HIS A 34 6.12 7.26 -12.77
N ARG A 35 5.20 6.79 -13.63
CA ARG A 35 4.43 7.66 -14.54
C ARG A 35 3.55 8.64 -13.77
N PHE A 36 2.97 8.19 -12.65
CA PHE A 36 2.14 9.05 -11.80
C PHE A 36 2.93 10.22 -11.23
N THR A 37 4.12 9.95 -10.69
CA THR A 37 4.99 10.98 -10.11
C THR A 37 5.49 11.98 -11.15
N GLU A 38 5.79 11.52 -12.38
CA GLU A 38 6.20 12.37 -13.50
C GLU A 38 5.08 13.31 -13.95
N VAL A 39 3.87 12.78 -14.18
CA VAL A 39 2.71 13.57 -14.64
C VAL A 39 2.30 14.63 -13.62
N HIS A 40 2.46 14.36 -12.32
CA HIS A 40 2.09 15.27 -11.25
C HIS A 40 3.26 16.12 -10.73
N GLY A 41 4.43 16.05 -11.37
CA GLY A 41 5.58 16.93 -11.06
C GLY A 41 6.14 16.73 -9.66
N PHE A 42 6.34 15.47 -9.27
CA PHE A 42 6.97 15.14 -7.98
C PHE A 42 8.45 15.52 -7.99
N GLU A 43 8.93 16.02 -6.86
CA GLU A 43 10.35 16.26 -6.64
C GLU A 43 11.11 14.92 -6.62
N LYS A 44 12.32 14.93 -7.17
CA LYS A 44 13.22 13.76 -7.21
C LYS A 44 14.47 14.05 -6.38
N PRO A 45 15.05 13.02 -5.70
CA PRO A 45 14.61 11.63 -5.70
C PRO A 45 13.35 11.38 -4.85
N ASN A 46 13.10 12.19 -3.82
CA ASN A 46 11.99 12.01 -2.89
C ASN A 46 11.14 13.28 -2.77
N ASP A 47 9.81 13.14 -2.91
CA ASP A 47 8.86 14.24 -2.70
C ASP A 47 8.16 14.09 -1.34
N VAL A 48 8.46 15.01 -0.42
CA VAL A 48 7.90 15.00 0.94
C VAL A 48 6.37 15.11 0.94
N ARG A 49 5.77 15.80 -0.04
CA ARG A 49 4.31 15.93 -0.15
C ARG A 49 3.68 14.59 -0.49
N GLY A 50 4.27 13.88 -1.44
CA GLY A 50 3.86 12.54 -1.84
C GLY A 50 3.92 11.54 -0.70
N LEU A 51 5.05 11.51 0.01
CA LEU A 51 5.26 10.64 1.18
C LEU A 51 4.28 10.98 2.32
N SER A 52 4.12 12.27 2.62
CA SER A 52 3.19 12.70 3.68
C SER A 52 1.73 12.39 3.36
N LEU A 53 1.35 12.41 2.07
CA LEU A 53 0.02 11.99 1.63
C LEU A 53 -0.18 10.47 1.78
N MET A 54 0.84 9.66 1.47
CA MET A 54 0.81 8.21 1.72
C MET A 54 0.63 7.92 3.22
N ASP A 55 1.38 8.61 4.08
CA ASP A 55 1.23 8.50 5.54
C ASP A 55 -0.15 8.92 6.01
N ARG A 56 -0.70 10.01 5.47
CA ARG A 56 -2.06 10.46 5.80
C ARG A 56 -3.10 9.39 5.46
N ALA A 57 -2.97 8.77 4.28
CA ALA A 57 -3.83 7.69 3.84
C ALA A 57 -3.70 6.45 4.75
N ALA A 58 -2.47 6.08 5.12
CA ALA A 58 -2.21 4.98 6.06
C ALA A 58 -2.82 5.25 7.45
N ILE A 59 -2.68 6.46 7.98
CA ILE A 59 -3.28 6.87 9.25
C ILE A 59 -4.81 6.77 9.18
N ALA A 60 -5.44 7.15 8.07
CA ALA A 60 -6.89 6.99 7.89
C ALA A 60 -7.30 5.52 7.95
N VAL A 61 -6.57 4.63 7.26
CA VAL A 61 -6.78 3.18 7.29
C VAL A 61 -6.61 2.62 8.70
N MET A 62 -5.53 2.95 9.41
CA MET A 62 -5.30 2.49 10.79
C MET A 62 -6.36 3.01 11.78
N ASN A 63 -6.88 4.23 11.54
CA ASN A 63 -7.94 4.78 12.37
C ASN A 63 -9.27 4.05 12.19
N GLU A 64 -9.58 3.58 10.98
CA GLU A 64 -10.78 2.78 10.74
C GLU A 64 -10.61 1.34 11.25
N TYR A 65 -9.47 0.70 10.94
CA TYR A 65 -9.24 -0.72 11.25
C TYR A 65 -8.33 -0.88 12.48
N LYS A 66 -8.93 -0.88 13.67
CA LYS A 66 -8.24 -1.00 14.97
C LYS A 66 -7.49 -2.33 15.19
N ASP A 67 -7.64 -3.29 14.30
CA ASP A 67 -6.93 -4.56 14.32
C ASP A 67 -5.51 -4.45 13.72
N ILE A 68 -5.24 -3.36 13.00
CA ILE A 68 -3.91 -3.01 12.51
C ILE A 68 -3.11 -2.47 13.69
N VAL A 69 -1.96 -3.11 13.97
CA VAL A 69 -1.09 -2.78 15.11
C VAL A 69 0.16 -2.01 14.72
N LEU A 70 0.56 -2.09 13.45
CA LEU A 70 1.72 -1.41 12.89
C LEU A 70 1.45 -1.14 11.41
N ALA A 71 1.94 0.00 10.93
CA ALA A 71 2.05 0.25 9.51
C ALA A 71 3.43 0.84 9.19
N PHE A 72 3.99 0.48 8.04
CA PHE A 72 5.29 0.92 7.57
C PHE A 72 5.20 1.28 6.09
N GLY A 73 5.60 2.49 5.72
CA GLY A 73 5.58 2.99 4.35
C GLY A 73 6.97 3.26 3.82
N GLU A 74 7.15 3.03 2.52
CA GLU A 74 8.37 3.35 1.77
C GLU A 74 7.98 3.70 0.34
N SER A 75 8.47 4.84 -0.18
CA SER A 75 8.21 5.27 -1.57
C SER A 75 6.71 5.25 -1.91
N ASP A 76 6.28 4.37 -2.82
CA ASP A 76 4.90 4.15 -3.26
C ASP A 76 4.24 2.91 -2.62
N GLU A 77 4.87 2.31 -1.61
CA GLU A 77 4.39 1.13 -0.90
C GLU A 77 3.99 1.42 0.55
N TYR A 78 3.01 0.66 1.06
CA TYR A 78 2.65 0.63 2.49
C TYR A 78 2.32 -0.79 2.96
N SER A 79 2.83 -1.18 4.12
CA SER A 79 2.62 -2.47 4.74
C SER A 79 1.87 -2.34 6.06
N PHE A 80 0.71 -2.98 6.19
CA PHE A 80 -0.13 -2.99 7.39
C PHE A 80 -0.07 -4.35 8.08
N LEU A 81 0.34 -4.38 9.35
CA LEU A 81 0.33 -5.59 10.18
C LEU A 81 -0.97 -5.66 10.97
N LEU A 82 -1.77 -6.70 10.73
CA LEU A 82 -2.91 -7.04 11.56
C LEU A 82 -2.49 -8.06 12.62
N ARG A 83 -2.99 -7.88 13.84
CA ARG A 83 -2.74 -8.81 14.95
C ARG A 83 -3.22 -10.23 14.63
N ARG A 84 -2.47 -11.24 15.08
CA ARG A 84 -2.78 -12.65 14.81
C ARG A 84 -4.17 -13.12 15.27
N SER A 85 -4.73 -12.47 16.29
CA SER A 85 -6.05 -12.77 16.85
C SER A 85 -7.22 -12.13 16.08
N THR A 86 -6.95 -11.34 15.02
CA THR A 86 -7.99 -10.62 14.30
C THR A 86 -9.06 -11.55 13.73
N GLN A 87 -10.31 -11.13 13.90
CA GLN A 87 -11.50 -11.75 13.30
C GLN A 87 -12.12 -10.84 12.24
N LEU A 88 -11.38 -9.82 11.77
CA LEU A 88 -11.85 -8.87 10.78
C LEU A 88 -12.41 -9.62 9.56
N TYR A 89 -13.67 -9.36 9.22
CA TYR A 89 -14.40 -10.03 8.14
C TYR A 89 -14.33 -11.56 8.15
N ASN A 90 -14.31 -12.19 9.32
CA ASN A 90 -14.12 -13.64 9.48
C ASN A 90 -12.85 -14.16 8.78
N ARG A 91 -11.80 -13.33 8.71
CA ARG A 91 -10.52 -13.63 8.06
C ARG A 91 -10.63 -13.99 6.57
N ARG A 92 -11.65 -13.47 5.87
CA ARG A 92 -11.78 -13.63 4.42
C ARG A 92 -10.74 -12.79 3.69
N GLU A 93 -9.84 -13.45 2.98
CA GLU A 93 -8.70 -12.84 2.27
C GLU A 93 -9.15 -11.71 1.33
N SER A 94 -10.05 -12.01 0.39
CA SER A 94 -10.56 -11.07 -0.60
C SER A 94 -11.20 -9.85 0.06
N LYS A 95 -11.96 -10.07 1.15
CA LYS A 95 -12.64 -8.99 1.84
C LYS A 95 -11.67 -8.07 2.57
N ILE A 96 -10.70 -8.62 3.29
CA ILE A 96 -9.67 -7.83 3.96
C ILE A 96 -8.87 -7.05 2.92
N LEU A 97 -8.34 -7.73 1.90
CA LEU A 97 -7.49 -7.14 0.89
C LEU A 97 -8.18 -5.99 0.15
N THR A 98 -9.34 -6.26 -0.45
CA THR A 98 -10.07 -5.25 -1.26
C THR A 98 -10.52 -4.07 -0.42
N THR A 99 -10.90 -4.29 0.84
CA THR A 99 -11.37 -3.20 1.72
C THR A 99 -10.22 -2.33 2.21
N LEU A 100 -9.04 -2.90 2.49
CA LEU A 100 -7.85 -2.12 2.85
C LEU A 100 -7.32 -1.31 1.65
N VAL A 101 -7.15 -1.94 0.49
CA VAL A 101 -6.64 -1.29 -0.73
C VAL A 101 -7.59 -0.18 -1.20
N SER A 102 -8.90 -0.45 -1.20
CA SER A 102 -9.89 0.57 -1.61
C SER A 102 -9.95 1.74 -0.64
N HIS A 103 -9.89 1.51 0.67
CA HIS A 103 -9.85 2.58 1.67
C HIS A 103 -8.57 3.40 1.49
N PHE A 104 -7.41 2.77 1.35
CA PHE A 104 -6.14 3.47 1.13
C PHE A 104 -6.19 4.36 -0.11
N THR A 105 -6.65 3.80 -1.24
CA THR A 105 -6.79 4.54 -2.51
C THR A 105 -7.76 5.73 -2.36
N ALA A 106 -8.92 5.49 -1.73
CA ALA A 106 -9.91 6.54 -1.50
C ALA A 106 -9.37 7.65 -0.60
N ALA A 107 -8.66 7.30 0.47
CA ALA A 107 -8.03 8.27 1.36
C ALA A 107 -6.94 9.08 0.65
N TYR A 108 -6.11 8.44 -0.19
CA TYR A 108 -5.10 9.12 -0.99
C TYR A 108 -5.73 10.19 -1.91
N ILE A 109 -6.82 9.84 -2.60
CA ILE A 109 -7.55 10.78 -3.46
C ILE A 109 -8.23 11.88 -2.63
N PHE A 110 -8.86 11.50 -1.51
CA PHE A 110 -9.61 12.42 -0.67
C PHE A 110 -8.73 13.51 -0.07
N TYR A 111 -7.54 13.15 0.40
CA TYR A 111 -6.59 14.08 1.02
C TYR A 111 -5.63 14.74 0.02
N TRP A 112 -5.68 14.40 -1.27
CA TRP A 112 -4.75 14.91 -2.29
C TRP A 112 -4.61 16.44 -2.26
N ALA A 113 -5.74 17.16 -2.24
CA ALA A 113 -5.75 18.62 -2.30
C ALA A 113 -5.10 19.30 -1.09
N GLU A 114 -4.99 18.61 0.05
CA GLU A 114 -4.31 19.11 1.25
C GLU A 114 -2.78 19.14 1.07
N TYR A 115 -2.22 18.18 0.32
CA TYR A 115 -0.77 18.02 0.11
C TYR A 115 -0.29 18.60 -1.23
N PHE A 116 -1.19 18.72 -2.20
CA PHE A 116 -0.92 19.28 -3.52
C PHE A 116 -1.84 20.48 -3.83
N PRO A 117 -1.76 21.60 -3.08
CA PRO A 117 -2.59 22.78 -3.26
C PRO A 117 -2.15 23.56 -4.51
N GLY A 118 -2.51 23.07 -5.69
CA GLY A 118 -2.12 23.66 -6.97
C GLY A 118 -1.90 22.64 -8.08
N THR A 119 -1.71 21.37 -7.73
CA THR A 119 -1.65 20.29 -8.70
C THR A 119 -2.96 19.53 -8.66
N ALA A 120 -3.82 19.71 -9.67
CA ALA A 120 -5.00 18.88 -9.80
C ALA A 120 -4.60 17.43 -10.13
N LEU A 121 -5.36 16.48 -9.58
CA LEU A 121 -5.19 15.06 -9.91
C LEU A 121 -5.60 14.84 -11.37
N GLN A 122 -4.64 14.45 -12.22
CA GLN A 122 -4.84 14.29 -13.66
C GLN A 122 -5.61 13.01 -14.00
N TYR A 123 -5.38 11.96 -13.22
CA TYR A 123 -6.09 10.68 -13.32
C TYR A 123 -6.08 9.96 -11.97
N PRO A 124 -7.08 9.11 -11.68
CA PRO A 124 -7.15 8.42 -10.40
C PRO A 124 -5.96 7.45 -10.25
N PRO A 125 -5.19 7.53 -9.15
CA PRO A 125 -4.18 6.52 -8.84
C PRO A 125 -4.86 5.18 -8.53
N THR A 126 -4.13 4.11 -8.77
CA THR A 126 -4.55 2.75 -8.43
C THR A 126 -3.45 2.08 -7.65
N PHE A 127 -3.83 1.30 -6.65
CA PHE A 127 -2.90 0.52 -5.86
C PHE A 127 -3.22 -0.96 -6.03
N ASP A 128 -2.18 -1.77 -6.14
CA ASP A 128 -2.31 -3.21 -5.96
C ASP A 128 -2.20 -3.54 -4.47
N GLY A 129 -2.53 -4.78 -4.12
CA GLY A 129 -2.15 -5.27 -2.81
C GLY A 129 -2.10 -6.77 -2.74
N ARG A 130 -1.44 -7.26 -1.69
CA ARG A 130 -1.32 -8.69 -1.38
C ARG A 130 -1.34 -8.92 0.12
N LEU A 131 -1.89 -10.06 0.53
CA LEU A 131 -1.82 -10.53 1.91
C LEU A 131 -0.75 -11.62 2.04
N VAL A 132 0.06 -11.54 3.10
CA VAL A 132 1.03 -12.57 3.46
C VAL A 132 0.81 -12.94 4.92
N LEU A 133 0.83 -14.26 5.20
CA LEU A 133 0.63 -14.79 6.54
C LEU A 133 1.96 -15.12 7.19
N TYR A 134 2.18 -14.62 8.41
CA TYR A 134 3.35 -14.93 9.22
C TYR A 134 2.94 -15.66 10.51
N PRO A 135 3.49 -16.86 10.79
CA PRO A 135 3.03 -17.68 11.89
C PRO A 135 3.50 -17.17 13.25
N THR A 136 4.70 -16.59 13.35
CA THR A 136 5.24 -16.08 14.61
C THR A 136 5.61 -14.60 14.53
N GLU A 137 5.82 -14.00 15.70
CA GLU A 137 6.29 -12.63 15.83
C GLU A 137 7.68 -12.44 15.21
N ARG A 138 8.50 -13.50 15.19
CA ARG A 138 9.83 -13.44 14.59
C ARG A 138 9.73 -13.18 13.09
N GLU A 139 8.97 -13.99 12.34
CA GLU A 139 8.88 -13.79 10.89
C GLU A 139 8.19 -12.47 10.54
N ALA A 140 7.21 -12.04 11.35
CA ALA A 140 6.58 -10.73 11.18
C ALA A 140 7.60 -9.59 11.38
N ARG A 141 8.45 -9.67 12.40
CA ARG A 141 9.54 -8.70 12.62
C ARG A 141 10.59 -8.74 11.52
N ASP A 142 11.01 -9.93 11.11
CA ASP A 142 11.99 -10.13 10.05
C ASP A 142 11.48 -9.55 8.72
N TYR A 143 10.17 -9.61 8.46
CA TYR A 143 9.54 -8.94 7.32
C TYR A 143 9.73 -7.41 7.36
N PHE A 144 9.43 -6.76 8.50
CA PHE A 144 9.59 -5.30 8.60
C PHE A 144 11.07 -4.88 8.59
N ALA A 145 11.96 -5.68 9.19
CA ALA A 145 13.39 -5.46 9.12
C ALA A 145 13.90 -5.58 7.68
N TRP A 146 13.38 -6.54 6.91
CA TRP A 146 13.68 -6.67 5.48
C TRP A 146 13.19 -5.45 4.69
N ARG A 147 11.95 -4.98 4.92
CA ARG A 147 11.45 -3.77 4.24
C ARG A 147 12.28 -2.54 4.59
N GLN A 148 12.70 -2.37 5.85
CA GLN A 148 13.58 -1.29 6.23
C GLN A 148 14.95 -1.36 5.54
N ALA A 149 15.57 -2.54 5.51
CA ALA A 149 16.86 -2.72 4.85
C ALA A 149 16.79 -2.48 3.33
N ASP A 150 15.68 -2.88 2.70
CA ASP A 150 15.41 -2.59 1.29
C ASP A 150 15.28 -1.07 1.06
N SER A 151 14.54 -0.37 1.94
CA SER A 151 14.42 1.09 1.91
C SER A 151 15.74 1.82 1.97
N GLU A 152 16.62 1.41 2.89
CA GLU A 152 17.95 1.99 3.00
C GLU A 152 18.76 1.80 1.71
N PHE A 153 18.64 0.62 1.08
CA PHE A 153 19.35 0.31 -0.16
C PHE A 153 18.77 1.04 -1.38
N VAL A 154 17.45 1.03 -1.57
CA VAL A 154 16.73 1.66 -2.67
C VAL A 154 16.93 3.17 -2.63
N ASN A 155 16.70 3.80 -1.48
CA ASN A 155 16.86 5.25 -1.33
C ASN A 155 18.31 5.70 -1.60
N LEU A 156 19.31 4.97 -1.08
CA LEU A 156 20.72 5.26 -1.37
C LEU A 156 21.03 5.15 -2.88
N SER A 157 20.48 4.12 -3.53
CA SER A 157 20.66 3.90 -4.97
C SER A 157 20.03 5.00 -5.81
N GLU A 158 18.81 5.44 -5.46
CA GLU A 158 18.11 6.52 -6.15
C GLU A 158 18.82 7.86 -5.99
N ILE A 159 19.27 8.19 -4.78
CA ILE A 159 20.06 9.40 -4.51
C ILE A 159 21.36 9.37 -5.33
N LEU A 160 22.08 8.24 -5.33
CA LEU A 160 23.32 8.11 -6.09
C LEU A 160 23.08 8.27 -7.60
N CYS A 161 22.04 7.63 -8.13
CA CYS A 161 21.67 7.75 -9.54
C CYS A 161 21.32 9.20 -9.90
N PHE A 162 20.54 9.88 -9.06
CA PHE A 162 20.18 11.29 -9.25
C PHE A 162 21.43 12.19 -9.24
N VAL A 163 22.31 12.05 -8.25
CA VAL A 163 23.56 12.84 -8.17
C VAL A 163 24.46 12.59 -9.38
N LEU A 164 24.62 11.33 -9.81
CA LEU A 164 25.45 11.00 -10.97
C LEU A 164 24.85 11.53 -12.28
N THR A 165 23.53 11.49 -12.44
CA THR A 165 22.86 11.99 -13.66
C THR A 165 22.80 13.51 -13.73
N ASP A 166 22.69 14.21 -12.61
CA ASP A 166 22.76 15.68 -12.55
C ASP A 166 24.20 16.20 -12.75
N SER A 167 25.21 15.41 -12.36
CA SER A 167 26.63 15.73 -12.53
C SER A 167 27.20 15.47 -13.94
N LEU A 168 26.46 14.75 -14.81
CA LEU A 168 26.89 14.44 -16.17
C LEU A 168 26.31 15.46 -17.16
N PRO A 169 27.12 16.07 -18.05
CA PRO A 169 26.59 16.98 -19.05
C PRO A 169 25.58 16.23 -19.95
N PRO A 170 24.50 16.89 -20.39
CA PRO A 170 23.50 16.25 -21.26
C PRO A 170 24.22 15.68 -22.47
N LYS A 171 24.02 14.38 -22.74
CA LYS A 171 24.54 13.73 -23.94
C LYS A 171 24.05 14.52 -25.15
N ARG A 172 24.95 15.29 -25.78
CA ARG A 172 24.72 15.83 -27.12
C ARG A 172 24.55 14.64 -28.06
N ILE A 173 23.35 14.51 -28.61
CA ILE A 173 23.03 13.64 -29.74
C ILE A 173 23.86 14.09 -30.94
#